data_AF-A0A5J4KV75-F1
#
_entry.id   AF-A0A5J4KV75-F1
#
_cell.length_a   1.000
_cell.length_b   1.000
_cell.length_c   1.000
_cell.angle_alpha   90.00
_cell.angle_beta   90.00
_cell.angle_gamma   90.00
#
_symmetry.space_group_name_H-M   'P 1'
#
loop_
_entity.id
_entity.type
_entity.pdbx_description
1 polymer ?
#
loop_
_entity_poly.entity_id
_entity_poly.type
_entity_poly.pdbx_seq_one_letter_code
_entity_poly.pdbx_strand_id
1 'polypeptide(L)'
;MEIALFFLDCPGKIIGITGTRGKTTTASLIYEILRASGAHTLIGGNVAGVETLSLLSQITPETLVVLELSSWQLEGLAPHKISPQLAVMTNVYPDHLNTYNGMEDYAEAKANIFRHQKASDLAVFNYDNPWTRRFGNEAPGQTTFTSLERGGSFVRGSEQVEPFTFTETPWPVGTTWKTSCSPPPPPAYSVSQIRSSRTACAASTAYPTASNRSVSTTASATSTTAPAPHP
;
A
#
# COMPACT_ATOMS: atom_id res chain seq x y z
N MET A 1 21.20 7.60 -8.64
CA MET A 1 20.01 8.25 -8.05
C MET A 1 19.56 7.45 -6.84
N GLU A 2 19.05 8.09 -5.80
CA GLU A 2 18.73 7.47 -4.49
C GLU A 2 17.96 6.14 -4.61
N ILE A 3 16.88 6.14 -5.39
CA ILE A 3 16.02 4.97 -5.55
C ILE A 3 16.73 3.77 -6.16
N ALA A 4 17.71 3.98 -7.06
CA ALA A 4 18.46 2.88 -7.66
C ALA A 4 19.35 2.18 -6.62
N LEU A 5 19.99 2.95 -5.73
CA LEU A 5 20.75 2.40 -4.60
C LEU A 5 19.83 1.58 -3.68
N PHE A 6 18.65 2.12 -3.37
CA PHE A 6 17.66 1.38 -2.59
C PHE A 6 17.29 0.04 -3.23
N PHE A 7 17.01 0.00 -4.53
CA PHE A 7 16.69 -1.26 -5.22
C PHE A 7 17.84 -2.27 -5.22
N LEU A 8 19.08 -1.79 -5.32
CA LEU A 8 20.26 -2.66 -5.34
C LEU A 8 20.57 -3.25 -3.95
N ASP A 9 20.33 -2.48 -2.90
CA ASP A 9 20.68 -2.88 -1.53
C ASP A 9 19.50 -3.44 -0.72
N CYS A 10 18.25 -3.34 -1.22
CA CYS A 10 17.06 -3.85 -0.54
C CYS A 10 17.04 -5.39 -0.55
N PRO A 11 17.13 -6.06 0.62
CA PRO A 11 17.06 -7.53 0.67
C PRO A 11 15.62 -8.06 0.58
N GLY A 12 14.61 -7.20 0.76
CA GLY A 12 13.20 -7.56 0.78
C GLY A 12 12.56 -7.65 -0.61
N LYS A 13 11.24 -7.85 -0.64
CA LYS A 13 10.45 -7.91 -1.89
C LYS A 13 9.81 -6.56 -2.17
N ILE A 14 10.08 -6.02 -3.36
CA ILE A 14 9.59 -4.69 -3.75
C ILE A 14 8.30 -4.83 -4.55
N ILE A 15 7.30 -4.07 -4.11
CA ILE A 15 6.02 -3.83 -4.77
C ILE A 15 6.04 -2.37 -5.25
N GLY A 16 6.27 -2.16 -6.54
CA GLY A 16 6.33 -0.83 -7.15
C GLY A 16 4.99 -0.40 -7.72
N ILE A 17 4.59 0.85 -7.46
CA ILE A 17 3.36 1.45 -7.97
C ILE A 17 3.71 2.70 -8.77
N THR A 18 3.28 2.78 -10.03
CA THR A 18 3.37 3.99 -10.84
C THR A 18 2.09 4.29 -11.61
N GLY A 19 2.12 5.42 -12.30
CA GLY A 19 1.03 5.97 -13.10
C GLY A 19 1.02 7.50 -13.06
N THR A 20 0.09 8.12 -13.77
CA THR A 20 -0.12 9.57 -13.68
C THR A 20 -0.89 9.91 -12.41
N ARG A 21 -2.04 9.27 -12.19
CA ARG A 21 -2.93 9.50 -11.04
C ARG A 21 -3.19 8.23 -10.23
N GLY A 22 -3.48 8.40 -8.94
CA GLY A 22 -3.85 7.30 -8.03
C GLY A 22 -2.68 6.54 -7.41
N LYS A 23 -1.42 6.88 -7.71
CA LYS A 23 -0.25 6.18 -7.17
C LYS A 23 -0.23 6.13 -5.64
N THR A 24 -0.34 7.30 -4.99
CA THR A 24 -0.32 7.42 -3.53
C THR A 24 -1.44 6.63 -2.89
N THR A 25 -2.68 6.80 -3.36
CA THR A 25 -3.82 6.05 -2.84
C THR A 25 -3.63 4.54 -3.01
N THR A 26 -3.19 4.08 -4.18
CA THR A 26 -2.94 2.65 -4.43
C THR A 26 -1.81 2.11 -3.56
N ALA A 27 -0.69 2.83 -3.43
CA ALA A 27 0.41 2.44 -2.56
C ALA A 27 -0.01 2.36 -1.09
N SER A 28 -0.73 3.37 -0.58
CA SER A 28 -1.26 3.36 0.78
C SER A 28 -2.25 2.22 1.01
N LEU A 29 -3.18 1.98 0.08
CA LEU A 29 -4.14 0.87 0.22
C LEU A 29 -3.44 -0.50 0.24
N ILE A 30 -2.50 -0.74 -0.66
CA ILE A 30 -1.72 -1.99 -0.68
C ILE A 30 -0.95 -2.14 0.63
N TYR A 31 -0.28 -1.09 1.08
CA TYR A 31 0.45 -1.09 2.35
C TYR A 31 -0.44 -1.43 3.53
N GLU A 32 -1.60 -0.76 3.68
CA GLU A 32 -2.53 -1.00 4.79
C GLU A 32 -3.12 -2.41 4.76
N ILE A 33 -3.45 -2.95 3.58
CA ILE A 33 -3.95 -4.33 3.43
C ILE A 33 -2.90 -5.34 3.88
N LEU A 34 -1.65 -5.21 3.39
CA LEU A 34 -0.55 -6.11 3.75
C LEU A 34 -0.20 -6.03 5.24
N ARG A 35 -0.23 -4.82 5.80
CA ARG A 35 -0.03 -4.63 7.23
C ARG A 35 -1.16 -5.24 8.06
N ALA A 36 -2.41 -5.07 7.63
CA ALA A 36 -3.57 -5.65 8.32
C ALA A 36 -3.58 -7.18 8.26
N SER A 37 -2.97 -7.78 7.23
CA SER A 37 -2.78 -9.24 7.14
C SER A 37 -1.64 -9.77 8.03
N GLY A 38 -0.95 -8.90 8.78
CA GLY A 38 0.16 -9.26 9.67
C GLY A 38 1.51 -9.38 8.98
N ALA A 39 1.63 -9.01 7.70
CA ALA A 39 2.92 -9.02 7.01
C ALA A 39 3.79 -7.85 7.47
N HIS A 40 5.09 -8.10 7.69
CA HIS A 40 6.05 -7.03 7.94
C HIS A 40 6.22 -6.22 6.64
N THR A 41 5.64 -5.02 6.64
CA THR A 41 5.52 -4.19 5.43
C THR A 41 5.98 -2.78 5.73
N LEU A 42 6.79 -2.22 4.84
CA LEU A 42 7.22 -0.82 4.85
C LEU A 42 6.70 -0.11 3.59
N ILE A 43 6.55 1.21 3.66
CA ILE A 43 6.14 2.05 2.52
C ILE A 43 7.17 3.16 2.30
N GLY A 44 7.48 3.46 1.04
CA GLY A 44 8.44 4.51 0.66
C GLY A 44 8.30 4.94 -0.80
N GLY A 45 9.38 5.49 -1.35
CA GLY A 45 9.42 6.08 -2.69
C GLY A 45 9.00 7.55 -2.67
N ASN A 46 8.16 7.96 -3.61
CA ASN A 46 7.63 9.32 -3.77
C ASN A 46 6.51 9.67 -2.75
N VAL A 47 6.54 9.08 -1.56
CA VAL A 47 5.57 9.34 -0.50
C VAL A 47 6.06 10.51 0.36
N ALA A 48 5.20 11.52 0.56
CA ALA A 48 5.56 12.72 1.29
C ALA A 48 5.99 12.40 2.73
N GLY A 49 7.15 12.92 3.15
CA GLY A 49 7.68 12.77 4.51
C GLY A 49 8.38 11.44 4.78
N VAL A 50 8.64 10.62 3.76
CA VAL A 50 9.35 9.34 3.92
C VAL A 50 10.72 9.40 3.23
N GLU A 51 11.78 9.20 4.01
CA GLU A 51 13.14 9.02 3.49
C GLU A 51 13.36 7.54 3.15
N THR A 52 13.41 7.21 1.87
CA THR A 52 13.35 5.81 1.41
C THR A 52 14.61 5.03 1.78
N LEU A 53 15.81 5.61 1.62
CA LEU A 53 17.05 4.94 2.03
C LEU A 53 17.12 4.62 3.52
N SER A 54 16.54 5.47 4.37
CA SER A 54 16.54 5.29 5.83
C SER A 54 15.75 4.05 6.26
N LEU A 55 14.92 3.48 5.38
CA LEU A 55 14.18 2.24 5.63
C LEU A 55 15.06 0.98 5.52
N LEU A 56 16.21 1.02 4.82
CA LEU A 56 17.04 -0.16 4.54
C LEU A 56 17.43 -0.94 5.79
N SER A 57 17.72 -0.24 6.89
CA SER A 57 18.10 -0.85 8.18
C SER A 57 17.00 -1.69 8.84
N GLN A 58 15.76 -1.56 8.37
CA GLN A 58 14.57 -2.24 8.91
C GLN A 58 14.14 -3.42 8.01
N ILE A 59 14.77 -3.63 6.86
CA ILE A 59 14.32 -4.59 5.85
C ILE A 59 15.05 -5.92 6.02
N THR A 60 14.28 -7.00 6.13
CA THR A 60 14.75 -8.39 6.04
C THR A 60 14.28 -9.01 4.72
N PRO A 61 14.77 -10.20 4.33
CA PRO A 61 14.30 -10.90 3.13
C PRO A 61 12.78 -11.18 3.09
N GLU A 62 12.14 -11.23 4.26
CA GLU A 62 10.70 -11.44 4.43
C GLU A 62 9.89 -10.14 4.38
N THR A 63 10.53 -8.97 4.50
CA THR A 63 9.87 -7.67 4.48
C THR A 63 9.31 -7.38 3.08
N LEU A 64 8.06 -6.92 3.05
CA LEU A 64 7.42 -6.36 1.86
C LEU A 64 7.63 -4.85 1.82
N VAL A 65 8.08 -4.32 0.69
CA VAL A 65 8.38 -2.90 0.53
C VAL A 65 7.50 -2.32 -0.56
N VAL A 66 6.55 -1.49 -0.17
CA VAL A 66 5.62 -0.81 -1.07
C VAL A 66 6.22 0.53 -1.49
N LEU A 67 6.54 0.71 -2.76
CA LEU A 67 7.16 1.92 -3.28
C LEU A 67 6.22 2.65 -4.24
N GLU A 68 5.90 3.91 -3.92
CA GLU A 68 5.36 4.83 -4.91
C GLU A 68 6.50 5.33 -5.81
N LEU A 69 6.40 5.15 -7.12
CA LEU A 69 7.47 5.50 -8.05
C LEU A 69 7.01 6.53 -9.10
N SER A 70 7.72 7.66 -9.16
CA SER A 70 7.56 8.67 -10.22
C SER A 70 8.19 8.21 -11.55
N SER A 71 7.90 8.88 -12.66
CA SER A 71 8.57 8.58 -13.94
C SER A 71 10.07 8.85 -13.85
N TRP A 72 10.48 9.97 -13.24
CA TRP A 72 11.90 10.28 -13.01
C TRP A 72 12.61 9.21 -12.20
N GLN A 73 11.95 8.69 -11.16
CA GLN A 73 12.51 7.62 -10.35
C GLN A 73 12.76 6.36 -11.18
N LEU A 74 11.81 6.01 -12.05
CA LEU A 74 11.90 4.86 -12.95
C LEU A 74 12.94 5.03 -14.05
N GLU A 75 13.12 6.25 -14.58
CA GLU A 75 14.20 6.54 -15.54
C GLU A 75 15.57 6.26 -14.93
N GLY A 76 15.78 6.63 -13.67
CA GLY A 76 17.06 6.34 -13.01
C GLY A 76 17.24 4.88 -12.60
N LEU A 77 16.23 4.01 -12.72
CA LEU A 77 16.42 2.55 -12.62
C LEU A 77 16.88 1.94 -13.95
N ALA A 78 16.53 2.55 -15.09
CA ALA A 78 16.77 1.99 -16.42
C ALA A 78 18.25 1.66 -16.72
N PRO A 79 19.24 2.51 -16.38
CA PRO A 79 20.66 2.19 -16.58
C PRO A 79 21.12 0.92 -15.85
N HIS A 80 20.45 0.57 -14.74
CA HIS A 80 20.76 -0.59 -13.92
C HIS A 80 20.00 -1.85 -14.36
N LYS A 81 19.03 -1.71 -15.28
CA LYS A 81 18.19 -2.80 -15.78
C LYS A 81 17.50 -3.57 -14.65
N ILE A 82 16.91 -2.84 -13.71
CA ILE A 82 16.19 -3.39 -12.55
C ILE A 82 14.74 -2.90 -12.53
N SER A 83 13.85 -3.80 -12.14
CA SER A 83 12.42 -3.56 -11.94
C SER A 83 11.96 -4.28 -10.67
N PRO A 84 10.89 -3.82 -10.00
CA PRO A 84 10.31 -4.51 -8.85
C PRO A 84 9.77 -5.90 -9.20
N GLN A 85 9.76 -6.81 -8.23
CA GLN A 85 9.21 -8.16 -8.40
C GLN A 85 7.68 -8.15 -8.59
N LEU A 86 7.00 -7.13 -8.04
CA LEU A 86 5.60 -6.84 -8.33
C LEU A 86 5.45 -5.39 -8.79
N ALA A 87 4.95 -5.19 -10.00
CA ALA A 87 4.68 -3.87 -10.57
C ALA A 87 3.19 -3.61 -10.67
N VAL A 88 2.74 -2.41 -10.34
CA VAL A 88 1.38 -1.92 -10.55
C VAL A 88 1.46 -0.63 -11.35
N MET A 89 0.76 -0.56 -12.49
CA MET A 89 0.62 0.68 -13.25
C MET A 89 -0.85 1.07 -13.37
N THR A 90 -1.22 2.19 -12.73
CA THR A 90 -2.63 2.60 -12.58
C THR A 90 -3.22 3.20 -13.86
N ASN A 91 -2.49 4.10 -14.52
CA ASN A 91 -2.89 4.80 -15.74
C ASN A 91 -1.72 5.65 -16.28
N VAL A 92 -1.79 5.99 -17.57
CA VAL A 92 -0.95 7.03 -18.17
C VAL A 92 -1.85 8.06 -18.84
N TYR A 93 -1.71 9.31 -18.41
CA TYR A 93 -2.39 10.50 -18.95
C TYR A 93 -1.39 11.64 -19.13
N PRO A 94 -1.68 12.63 -19.99
CA PRO A 94 -0.83 13.81 -20.17
C PRO A 94 -0.48 14.50 -18.85
N ASP A 95 0.81 14.55 -18.56
CA ASP A 95 1.42 15.23 -17.42
C ASP A 95 2.91 15.46 -17.72
N HIS A 96 3.52 16.50 -17.14
CA HIS A 96 4.95 16.80 -17.32
C HIS A 96 5.47 16.88 -18.78
N LEU A 97 4.62 17.24 -19.76
CA LEU A 97 5.00 17.30 -21.19
C LEU A 97 6.04 18.37 -21.53
N ASN A 98 6.36 19.27 -20.60
CA ASN A 98 7.48 20.21 -20.72
C ASN A 98 8.84 19.53 -20.51
N THR A 99 8.87 18.33 -19.93
CA THR A 99 10.07 17.54 -19.66
C THR A 99 10.32 16.47 -20.72
N TYR A 100 9.25 15.88 -21.26
CA TYR A 100 9.32 14.76 -22.20
C TYR A 100 9.04 15.19 -23.63
N ASN A 101 9.58 14.47 -24.61
CA ASN A 101 9.35 14.73 -26.04
C ASN A 101 7.98 14.20 -26.53
N GLY A 102 6.95 14.33 -25.69
CA GLY A 102 5.59 13.85 -25.93
C GLY A 102 5.18 12.68 -25.04
N MET A 103 3.98 12.15 -25.32
CA MET A 103 3.36 11.11 -24.50
C MET A 103 4.07 9.76 -24.54
N GLU A 104 4.65 9.39 -25.68
CA GLU A 104 5.38 8.13 -25.83
C GLU A 104 6.58 8.09 -24.88
N ASP A 105 7.40 9.13 -24.89
CA ASP A 105 8.59 9.26 -24.05
C ASP A 105 8.23 9.22 -22.55
N TYR A 106 7.16 9.93 -22.16
CA TYR A 106 6.62 9.89 -20.79
C TYR A 106 6.09 8.49 -20.39
N ALA A 107 5.40 7.80 -21.30
CA ALA A 107 4.87 6.47 -21.05
C ALA A 107 6.00 5.44 -20.94
N GLU A 108 6.98 5.50 -21.82
CA GLU A 108 8.17 4.63 -21.82
C GLU A 108 9.04 4.85 -20.58
N ALA A 109 9.16 6.09 -20.09
CA ALA A 109 9.80 6.37 -18.81
C ALA A 109 9.16 5.57 -17.66
N LYS A 110 7.83 5.46 -17.65
CA LYS A 110 7.09 4.62 -16.67
C LYS A 110 7.20 3.13 -16.94
N ALA A 111 7.38 2.71 -18.20
CA ALA A 111 7.48 1.30 -18.57
C ALA A 111 8.68 0.59 -17.90
N ASN A 112 9.71 1.34 -17.49
CA ASN A 112 10.83 0.81 -16.70
C ASN A 112 10.40 0.12 -15.38
N ILE A 113 9.17 0.34 -14.90
CA ILE A 113 8.62 -0.39 -13.76
C ILE A 113 8.49 -1.90 -14.01
N PHE A 114 8.37 -2.36 -15.25
CA PHE A 114 8.22 -3.78 -15.58
C PHE A 114 9.23 -4.29 -16.61
N ARG A 115 9.90 -3.40 -17.34
CA ARG A 115 10.74 -3.72 -18.51
C ARG A 115 11.86 -4.71 -18.21
N HIS A 116 12.32 -4.78 -16.96
CA HIS A 116 13.41 -5.66 -16.52
C HIS A 116 12.96 -6.75 -15.54
N GLN A 117 11.65 -7.00 -15.46
CA GLN A 117 11.11 -8.13 -14.71
C GLN A 117 11.53 -9.47 -15.31
N LYS A 118 11.64 -10.48 -14.46
CA LYS A 118 11.81 -11.89 -14.84
C LYS A 118 10.45 -12.50 -15.19
N ALA A 119 10.46 -13.63 -15.90
CA ALA A 119 9.25 -14.37 -16.22
C ALA A 119 8.42 -14.78 -14.99
N SER A 120 9.07 -14.92 -13.82
CA SER A 120 8.42 -15.25 -12.55
C SER A 120 7.74 -14.07 -11.86
N ASP A 121 8.11 -12.85 -12.22
CA ASP A 121 7.62 -11.62 -11.58
C ASP A 121 6.21 -11.28 -12.09
N LEU A 122 5.50 -10.41 -11.37
CA LEU A 122 4.11 -10.04 -11.67
C LEU A 122 4.00 -8.56 -12.03
N ALA A 123 3.25 -8.27 -13.09
CA ALA A 123 2.82 -6.91 -13.43
C ALA A 123 1.29 -6.83 -13.50
N VAL A 124 0.75 -5.78 -12.88
CA VAL A 124 -0.69 -5.49 -12.83
C VAL A 124 -0.96 -4.17 -13.56
N PHE A 125 -1.83 -4.23 -14.56
CA PHE A 125 -2.16 -3.07 -15.39
C PHE A 125 -3.66 -2.80 -15.41
N ASN A 126 -4.02 -1.52 -15.44
CA ASN A 126 -5.37 -1.12 -15.81
C ASN A 126 -5.60 -1.43 -17.30
N TYR A 127 -6.52 -2.33 -17.63
CA TYR A 127 -6.87 -2.63 -19.01
C TYR A 127 -7.54 -1.43 -19.68
N ASP A 128 -8.35 -0.66 -18.97
CA ASP A 128 -9.22 0.37 -19.56
C ASP A 128 -8.43 1.61 -20.04
N ASN A 129 -7.16 1.74 -19.66
CA ASN A 129 -6.26 2.77 -20.18
C ASN A 129 -5.39 2.22 -21.33
N PRO A 130 -5.38 2.85 -22.53
CA PRO A 130 -4.69 2.31 -23.72
C PRO A 130 -3.19 2.05 -23.55
N TRP A 131 -2.47 2.92 -22.83
CA TRP A 131 -1.03 2.77 -22.59
C TRP A 131 -0.75 1.57 -21.71
N THR A 132 -1.43 1.47 -20.56
CA THR A 132 -1.25 0.34 -19.64
C THR A 132 -1.73 -0.98 -20.25
N ARG A 133 -2.73 -0.94 -21.14
CA ARG A 133 -3.14 -2.10 -21.94
C ARG A 133 -2.03 -2.56 -22.88
N ARG A 134 -1.42 -1.65 -23.64
CA ARG A 134 -0.26 -1.94 -24.51
C ARG A 134 0.88 -2.53 -23.69
N PHE A 135 1.27 -1.88 -22.61
CA PHE A 135 2.36 -2.33 -21.75
C PHE A 135 2.11 -3.69 -21.10
N GLY A 136 0.87 -4.00 -20.73
CA GLY A 136 0.54 -5.35 -20.29
C GLY A 136 0.75 -6.43 -21.36
N ASN A 137 0.65 -6.11 -22.64
CA ASN A 137 1.02 -7.05 -23.71
C ASN A 137 2.53 -7.17 -23.91
N GLU A 138 3.30 -6.15 -23.56
CA GLU A 138 4.76 -6.10 -23.72
C GLU A 138 5.52 -6.66 -22.50
N ALA A 139 4.89 -6.70 -21.32
CA ALA A 139 5.55 -7.08 -20.08
C ALA A 139 6.15 -8.51 -20.15
N PRO A 140 7.43 -8.70 -19.77
CA PRO A 140 8.10 -9.99 -19.86
C PRO A 140 7.65 -10.99 -18.79
N GLY A 141 7.16 -10.48 -17.65
CA GLY A 141 6.66 -11.27 -16.53
C GLY A 141 5.22 -11.78 -16.70
N GLN A 142 4.73 -12.43 -15.65
CA GLN A 142 3.31 -12.74 -15.51
C GLN A 142 2.52 -11.43 -15.50
N THR A 143 1.38 -11.41 -16.18
CA THR A 143 0.58 -10.20 -16.33
C THR A 143 -0.87 -10.45 -15.95
N THR A 144 -1.39 -9.59 -15.08
CA THR A 144 -2.81 -9.49 -14.73
C THR A 144 -3.33 -8.11 -15.12
N PHE A 145 -4.51 -8.09 -15.69
CA PHE A 145 -5.25 -6.88 -16.00
C PHE A 145 -6.36 -6.66 -14.99
N THR A 146 -6.64 -5.40 -14.65
CA THR A 146 -7.84 -4.96 -13.94
C THR A 146 -8.69 -4.10 -14.88
N SER A 147 -10.01 -4.23 -14.84
CA SER A 147 -10.91 -3.50 -15.74
C SER A 147 -12.23 -3.22 -15.04
N LEU A 148 -12.58 -1.94 -14.94
CA LEU A 148 -13.89 -1.51 -14.49
C LEU A 148 -14.95 -1.82 -15.55
N GLU A 149 -14.61 -1.66 -16.83
CA GLU A 149 -15.52 -1.96 -17.95
C GLU A 149 -15.92 -3.44 -17.99
N ARG A 150 -14.97 -4.34 -17.70
CA ARG A 150 -15.23 -5.80 -17.61
C ARG A 150 -15.66 -6.25 -16.22
N GLY A 151 -15.65 -5.36 -15.22
CA GLY A 151 -16.11 -5.65 -13.86
C GLY A 151 -15.19 -6.55 -13.03
N GLY A 152 -13.88 -6.59 -13.32
CA GLY A 152 -12.98 -7.50 -12.61
C GLY A 152 -11.53 -7.50 -13.08
N SER A 153 -10.82 -8.59 -12.76
CA SER A 153 -9.44 -8.83 -13.12
C SER A 153 -9.29 -10.12 -13.93
N PHE A 154 -8.28 -10.20 -14.79
CA PHE A 154 -8.03 -11.38 -15.61
C PHE A 154 -6.55 -11.49 -15.98
N VAL A 155 -6.06 -12.71 -16.10
CA VAL A 155 -4.69 -12.98 -16.55
C VAL A 155 -4.59 -12.69 -18.05
N ARG A 156 -3.44 -12.17 -18.51
CA ARG A 156 -3.19 -11.92 -19.94
C ARG A 156 -3.45 -13.20 -20.76
N GLY A 157 -4.30 -13.07 -21.77
CA GLY A 157 -4.72 -14.17 -22.65
C GLY A 157 -5.91 -14.97 -22.14
N SER A 158 -6.42 -14.69 -20.94
CA SER A 158 -7.65 -15.30 -20.41
C SER A 158 -8.90 -14.52 -20.86
N GLU A 159 -9.96 -15.25 -21.16
CA GLU A 159 -11.33 -14.70 -21.33
C GLU A 159 -12.10 -14.66 -20.01
N GLN A 160 -11.68 -15.45 -19.01
CA GLN A 160 -12.31 -15.50 -17.70
C GLN A 160 -11.95 -14.25 -16.90
N VAL A 161 -13.00 -13.52 -16.49
CA VAL A 161 -12.90 -12.35 -15.63
C VAL A 161 -13.32 -12.74 -14.22
N GLU A 162 -12.37 -12.66 -13.30
CA GLU A 162 -12.63 -12.78 -11.88
C GLU A 162 -13.15 -11.44 -11.36
N PRO A 163 -14.27 -11.38 -10.63
CA PRO A 163 -14.74 -10.13 -10.06
C PRO A 163 -13.68 -9.53 -9.12
N PHE A 164 -13.83 -8.26 -8.75
CA PHE A 164 -13.00 -7.62 -7.71
C PHE A 164 -13.28 -8.21 -6.31
N THR A 165 -13.05 -9.50 -6.15
CA THR A 165 -13.18 -10.24 -4.90
C THR A 165 -11.86 -10.11 -4.16
N PHE A 166 -11.84 -9.29 -3.11
CA PHE A 166 -10.70 -9.14 -2.20
C PHE A 166 -10.46 -10.36 -1.29
N THR A 167 -10.99 -11.53 -1.65
CA THR A 167 -11.09 -12.67 -0.74
C THR A 167 -9.91 -13.62 -0.86
N GLU A 168 -9.30 -13.77 -2.04
CA GLU A 168 -8.17 -14.69 -2.24
C GLU A 168 -7.25 -14.20 -3.37
N THR A 169 -6.19 -13.47 -3.03
CA THR A 169 -5.10 -13.19 -3.98
C THR A 169 -4.03 -14.27 -3.82
N PRO A 170 -3.97 -15.29 -4.69
CA PRO A 170 -2.93 -16.30 -4.62
C PRO A 170 -1.56 -15.67 -4.94
N TRP A 171 -0.70 -15.60 -3.92
CA TRP A 171 0.70 -15.24 -4.05
C TRP A 171 1.51 -16.48 -4.48
N PRO A 172 2.59 -16.34 -5.28
CA PRO A 172 3.43 -17.48 -5.64
C PRO A 172 3.94 -18.21 -4.38
N VAL A 173 3.60 -19.49 -4.31
CA VAL A 173 3.66 -20.36 -3.14
C VAL A 173 5.11 -20.68 -2.74
N GLY A 174 5.37 -20.67 -1.43
CA GLY A 174 6.63 -21.08 -0.79
C GLY A 174 6.63 -20.95 0.73
N THR A 175 5.69 -20.22 1.32
CA THR A 175 5.54 -20.10 2.77
C THR A 175 4.09 -20.41 3.15
N THR A 176 3.83 -21.60 3.69
CA THR A 176 2.60 -21.87 4.43
C THR A 176 2.64 -21.06 5.72
N TRP A 177 1.96 -19.92 5.75
CA TRP A 177 1.61 -19.30 7.01
C TRP A 177 0.47 -20.13 7.62
N LYS A 178 0.68 -20.70 8.81
CA LYS A 178 -0.44 -21.16 9.62
C LYS A 178 -1.27 -19.91 9.98
N THR A 179 -2.34 -19.66 9.24
CA THR A 179 -3.37 -18.72 9.67
C THR A 179 -4.06 -19.31 10.89
N SER A 180 -3.56 -18.99 12.09
CA SER A 180 -4.26 -19.29 13.35
C SER A 180 -5.31 -18.25 13.70
N CYS A 181 -5.65 -17.34 12.78
CA CYS A 181 -6.67 -16.33 13.00
C CYS A 181 -7.75 -16.47 11.93
N SER A 182 -8.79 -17.25 12.24
CA SER A 182 -10.10 -17.02 11.62
C SER A 182 -10.60 -15.66 12.11
N PRO A 183 -11.00 -14.73 11.23
CA PRO A 183 -11.69 -13.53 11.68
C PRO A 183 -12.98 -13.95 12.41
N PRO A 184 -13.35 -13.32 13.54
CA PRO A 184 -14.63 -13.59 14.18
C PRO A 184 -15.76 -13.26 13.19
N PRO A 185 -16.85 -14.04 13.17
CA PRO A 185 -17.99 -13.74 12.31
C PRO A 185 -18.54 -12.34 12.64
N PRO A 186 -18.96 -11.55 11.65
CA PRO A 186 -19.54 -10.24 11.92
C PRO A 186 -20.79 -10.38 12.80
N PRO A 187 -21.01 -9.49 13.78
CA PRO A 187 -22.23 -9.50 14.56
C PRO A 187 -23.44 -9.29 13.64
N ALA A 188 -24.45 -10.16 13.79
CA ALA A 188 -25.67 -10.11 13.01
C ALA A 188 -26.46 -8.84 13.37
N TYR A 189 -26.35 -7.81 12.53
CA TYR A 189 -27.23 -6.64 12.61
C TYR A 189 -28.45 -6.88 11.71
N SER A 190 -29.64 -6.87 12.31
CA SER A 190 -30.89 -6.89 11.54
C SER A 190 -31.04 -5.59 10.74
N VAL A 191 -31.59 -5.69 9.54
CA VAL A 191 -31.75 -4.62 8.53
C VAL A 191 -32.58 -3.41 9.04
N SER A 192 -33.13 -3.45 10.26
CA SER A 192 -33.92 -2.37 10.85
C SER A 192 -33.10 -1.25 11.52
N GLN A 193 -31.79 -1.42 11.81
CA GLN A 193 -30.99 -0.41 12.52
C GLN A 193 -30.13 0.52 11.62
N ILE A 194 -30.12 0.33 10.31
CA ILE A 194 -29.29 1.13 9.38
C ILE A 194 -29.89 2.52 9.07
N ARG A 195 -31.10 2.85 9.57
CA ARG A 195 -31.74 4.17 9.31
C ARG A 195 -31.59 5.23 10.41
N SER A 196 -31.01 4.94 11.58
CA SER A 196 -30.93 5.91 12.69
C SER A 196 -29.53 6.43 13.05
N SER A 197 -28.46 6.01 12.35
CA SER A 197 -27.08 6.41 12.71
C SER A 197 -26.47 7.55 11.87
N ARG A 198 -27.24 8.20 10.98
CA ARG A 198 -26.79 9.38 10.21
C ARG A 198 -26.67 10.69 11.03
N THR A 199 -26.75 10.66 12.35
CA THR A 199 -26.75 11.89 13.18
C THR A 199 -25.77 11.89 14.36
N ALA A 200 -24.94 10.86 14.56
CA ALA A 200 -24.06 10.83 15.74
C ALA A 200 -22.66 10.26 15.42
N CYS A 201 -21.84 11.05 14.72
CA CYS A 201 -20.38 10.93 14.86
C CYS A 201 -19.71 12.26 14.46
N ALA A 202 -20.17 13.34 15.11
CA ALA A 202 -19.27 14.40 15.52
C ALA A 202 -18.88 14.09 16.97
N ALA A 203 -17.62 14.35 17.30
CA ALA A 203 -17.02 14.39 18.64
C ALA A 203 -16.04 13.25 19.02
N SER A 204 -14.91 13.73 19.54
CA SER A 204 -13.93 13.13 20.46
C SER A 204 -12.89 12.14 19.93
N THR A 205 -11.78 12.73 19.48
CA THR A 205 -10.40 12.48 19.94
C THR A 205 -10.29 12.10 21.44
N ALA A 206 -9.54 11.05 21.79
CA ALA A 206 -8.63 10.99 22.97
C ALA A 206 -7.83 9.67 23.02
N TYR A 207 -6.53 9.78 23.29
CA TYR A 207 -5.58 8.69 23.58
C TYR A 207 -5.82 8.04 24.97
N PRO A 208 -5.33 6.81 25.24
CA PRO A 208 -5.53 6.11 26.51
C PRO A 208 -4.33 6.24 27.47
N THR A 209 -4.59 6.38 28.78
CA THR A 209 -3.64 5.99 29.83
C THR A 209 -4.33 5.20 30.96
N ALA A 210 -3.86 3.94 31.07
CA ALA A 210 -3.51 3.18 32.26
C ALA A 210 -4.41 3.11 33.52
N SER A 211 -4.80 1.85 33.77
CA SER A 211 -4.74 1.11 35.04
C SER A 211 -5.79 1.35 36.14
N ASN A 212 -6.59 0.31 36.32
CA ASN A 212 -7.40 0.01 37.50
C ASN A 212 -6.52 -0.25 38.74
N ARG A 213 -6.87 0.39 39.86
CA ARG A 213 -6.87 -0.26 41.17
C ARG A 213 -7.94 0.39 42.06
N SER A 214 -8.99 -0.39 42.32
CA SER A 214 -9.96 -0.20 43.38
C SER A 214 -9.32 -0.40 44.76
N VAL A 215 -9.63 0.46 45.75
CA VAL A 215 -9.96 0.07 47.15
C VAL A 215 -10.71 1.23 47.83
N SER A 216 -11.99 0.95 48.09
CA SER A 216 -12.93 1.34 49.16
C SER A 216 -12.66 2.49 50.17
N THR A 217 -13.70 3.32 50.37
CA THR A 217 -14.31 3.86 51.63
C THR A 217 -13.39 4.28 52.78
N THR A 218 -13.51 5.46 53.42
CA THR A 218 -14.70 6.06 54.07
C THR A 218 -14.43 7.54 54.40
N ALA A 219 -15.52 8.29 54.57
CA ALA A 219 -15.61 9.67 55.03
C ALA A 219 -15.00 9.93 56.42
N SER A 220 -14.48 11.15 56.63
CA SER A 220 -15.11 12.14 57.54
C SER A 220 -14.31 13.44 57.56
N ALA A 221 -15.05 14.52 57.72
CA ALA A 221 -14.60 15.90 57.73
C ALA A 221 -14.16 16.34 59.14
N THR A 222 -13.15 17.22 59.21
CA THR A 222 -12.95 18.32 60.19
C THR A 222 -11.66 19.03 59.79
N SER A 223 -11.73 20.24 59.21
CA SER A 223 -11.74 21.54 59.90
C SER A 223 -10.38 21.95 60.49
N THR A 224 -9.82 22.98 59.84
CA THR A 224 -9.21 24.18 60.45
C THR A 224 -7.70 24.20 60.75
N THR A 225 -7.14 25.35 60.35
CA THR A 225 -6.01 26.13 60.92
C THR A 225 -4.59 25.83 60.46
N ALA A 226 -4.08 26.75 59.63
CA ALA A 226 -2.68 27.14 59.57
C ALA A 226 -2.22 27.76 60.90
N PRO A 227 -0.91 27.76 61.19
CA PRO A 227 -0.23 29.06 61.24
C PRO A 227 1.18 29.08 60.61
N ALA A 228 1.64 30.33 60.52
CA ALA A 228 2.79 30.94 59.85
C ALA A 228 4.20 30.50 60.36
N PRO A 229 5.28 31.00 59.74
CA PRO A 229 6.64 30.44 59.79
C PRO A 229 7.52 31.04 60.90
N HIS A 230 8.72 30.46 61.07
CA HIS A 230 10.04 31.07 61.43
C HIS A 230 10.92 30.05 62.16
N PRO A 231 12.26 30.24 62.24
CA PRO A 231 13.09 31.34 61.75
C PRO A 231 13.95 31.02 60.52
#